data_AF-G7VTF5-F1
#
_entry.id   AF-G7VTF5-F1
#
_cell.length_a   1.000
_cell.length_b   1.000
_cell.length_c   1.000
_cell.angle_alpha   90.00
_cell.angle_beta   90.00
_cell.angle_gamma   90.00
#
_symmetry.space_group_name_H-M   'P 1'
#
loop_
_entity.id
_entity.type
_entity.pdbx_description
1 polymer ?
#
loop_
_entity_poly.entity_id
_entity_poly.type
_entity_poly.pdbx_seq_one_letter_code
_entity_poly.pdbx_strand_id
1 'polypeptide(L)'
;MLKFLQKIGKSLMLPVATLPAAGILQGLALINYETDIPLGPEVGGFLNHYVTPFLNEGAGAIFGNLALIFAIGVAIGLAGDAVAALSAVIAYMVLTRILAAVPGIFAYIPDDVKLDMGVLGGIFIGGWSAFLFKKYHNIQLPDWLGFFSGKRFVPMITAFTTMILAILLGMIWSPIQDGIAAFGNWIVGFGGIGSMVFMIANRLLIPLGLHHVLNSIAWFQIGDYTNAAGEVVHGDLTRFFAGDKSAGMFMSGFFPIMMFALPAAALAFIHTAKPEKRKAVASIFIGSALASFLTGITEPLEFSFMFVAPLLYGIHALLTGLSGLIMYLLDVKLGFSFSAGLIDYLVNMKLSTHPLRMILVGLAFAVVYYFLFRFIILKFNLKTPGREDDAEDSLLPDTNEPKPNEKAGAASDSQFSHAGKVLTYLGGSDNIQSIDACITRLRLVVKDDKAVNDQALKQLGASGVIRLGSGTVQVIFGTRSEILKDEIQRLM
;
A
#
# COMPACT_ATOMS: atom_id res chain seq x y z
N MET A 1 15.71 3.37 -14.30
CA MET A 1 14.86 2.19 -14.09
C MET A 1 14.32 2.09 -12.66
N LEU A 2 15.15 2.01 -11.62
CA LEU A 2 14.70 1.84 -10.22
C LEU A 2 13.76 2.97 -9.71
N LYS A 3 14.08 4.24 -9.99
CA LYS A 3 13.20 5.39 -9.64
C LYS A 3 11.80 5.28 -10.27
N PHE A 4 11.72 4.74 -11.49
CA PHE A 4 10.46 4.54 -12.20
C PHE A 4 9.63 3.41 -11.58
N LEU A 5 10.26 2.27 -11.27
CA LEU A 5 9.60 1.14 -10.59
C LEU A 5 9.06 1.54 -9.20
N GLN A 6 9.82 2.33 -8.44
CA GLN A 6 9.34 2.86 -7.17
C GLN A 6 8.17 3.83 -7.35
N LYS A 7 8.17 4.64 -8.41
CA LYS A 7 7.07 5.56 -8.70
C LYS A 7 5.79 4.81 -9.09
N ILE A 8 5.92 3.67 -9.81
CA ILE A 8 4.79 2.76 -10.07
C ILE A 8 4.25 2.22 -8.74
N GLY A 9 5.10 1.66 -7.88
CA GLY A 9 4.68 1.14 -6.56
C GLY A 9 3.93 2.18 -5.73
N LYS A 10 4.45 3.41 -5.63
CA LYS A 10 3.76 4.52 -4.96
C LYS A 10 2.40 4.84 -5.59
N SER A 11 2.30 4.84 -6.91
CA SER A 11 1.06 5.20 -7.60
C SER A 11 -0.08 4.21 -7.34
N LEU A 12 0.26 2.97 -6.94
CA LEU A 12 -0.70 1.95 -6.54
C LEU A 12 -1.17 2.07 -5.09
N MET A 13 -0.48 2.84 -4.24
CA MET A 13 -0.85 2.98 -2.82
C MET A 13 -2.10 3.82 -2.61
N LEU A 14 -2.28 4.89 -3.39
CA LEU A 14 -3.42 5.79 -3.25
C LEU A 14 -4.77 5.06 -3.47
N PRO A 15 -4.93 4.24 -4.52
CA PRO A 15 -6.09 3.36 -4.65
C PRO A 15 -6.27 2.39 -3.47
N VAL A 16 -5.19 1.76 -3.02
CA VAL A 16 -5.24 0.75 -1.93
C VAL A 16 -5.67 1.37 -0.60
N ALA A 17 -5.37 2.65 -0.38
CA ALA A 17 -5.76 3.36 0.85
C ALA A 17 -7.28 3.52 1.02
N THR A 18 -8.09 3.34 -0.04
CA THR A 18 -9.56 3.40 0.07
C THR A 18 -10.17 2.09 0.56
N LEU A 19 -9.45 0.97 0.44
CA LEU A 19 -9.92 -0.36 0.80
C LEU A 19 -10.27 -0.52 2.29
N PRO A 20 -9.51 0.02 3.27
CA PRO A 20 -9.92 -0.06 4.68
C PRO A 20 -11.31 0.51 4.94
N ALA A 21 -11.71 1.57 4.23
CA ALA A 21 -13.07 2.10 4.37
C ALA A 21 -14.10 1.07 3.92
N ALA A 22 -13.88 0.41 2.78
CA ALA A 22 -14.76 -0.65 2.27
C ALA A 22 -14.84 -1.85 3.23
N GLY A 23 -13.70 -2.31 3.74
CA GLY A 23 -13.66 -3.44 4.67
C GLY A 23 -14.33 -3.15 6.01
N ILE A 24 -14.16 -1.95 6.57
CA ILE A 24 -14.84 -1.53 7.81
C ILE A 24 -16.34 -1.49 7.59
N LEU A 25 -16.81 -0.86 6.50
CA LEU A 25 -18.23 -0.83 6.17
C LEU A 25 -18.79 -2.25 6.02
N GLN A 26 -18.10 -3.12 5.29
CA GLN A 26 -18.51 -4.50 5.07
C GLN A 26 -18.57 -5.30 6.37
N GLY A 27 -17.54 -5.24 7.20
CA GLY A 27 -17.54 -6.03 8.43
C GLY A 27 -18.53 -5.51 9.46
N LEU A 28 -18.75 -4.20 9.55
CA LEU A 28 -19.85 -3.65 10.36
C LEU A 28 -21.23 -4.10 9.82
N ALA A 29 -21.39 -4.18 8.50
CA ALA A 29 -22.61 -4.71 7.89
C ALA A 29 -22.88 -6.18 8.22
N LEU A 30 -21.83 -6.97 8.47
CA LEU A 30 -21.92 -8.40 8.80
C LEU A 30 -22.20 -8.68 10.28
N ILE A 31 -22.09 -7.67 11.16
CA ILE A 31 -22.41 -7.82 12.57
C ILE A 31 -23.93 -7.96 12.70
N ASN A 32 -24.37 -9.01 13.37
CA ASN A 32 -25.75 -9.10 13.82
C ASN A 32 -25.87 -8.41 15.19
N TYR A 33 -26.49 -7.23 15.21
CA TYR A 33 -26.65 -6.39 16.41
C TYR A 33 -27.72 -6.88 17.40
N GLU A 34 -28.30 -8.05 17.18
CA GLU A 34 -29.16 -8.73 18.17
C GLU A 34 -28.42 -9.87 18.87
N THR A 35 -27.49 -10.52 18.17
CA THR A 35 -26.82 -11.75 18.64
C THR A 35 -25.33 -11.59 18.89
N ASP A 36 -24.60 -10.89 18.02
CA ASP A 36 -23.15 -10.68 18.15
C ASP A 36 -22.83 -9.54 19.11
N ILE A 37 -23.55 -8.43 18.99
CA ILE A 37 -23.58 -7.35 19.96
C ILE A 37 -25.01 -7.32 20.48
N PRO A 38 -25.31 -7.93 21.65
CA PRO A 38 -26.69 -8.19 22.07
C PRO A 38 -27.41 -6.92 22.54
N LEU A 39 -27.74 -6.01 21.62
CA LEU A 39 -28.45 -4.75 21.88
C LEU A 39 -29.98 -4.94 21.97
N GLY A 40 -30.46 -6.19 21.89
CA GLY A 40 -31.88 -6.54 21.92
C GLY A 40 -32.61 -6.29 20.59
N PRO A 41 -33.86 -6.75 20.46
CA PRO A 41 -34.60 -6.72 19.20
C PRO A 41 -34.99 -5.30 18.75
N GLU A 42 -35.18 -4.36 19.68
CA GLU A 42 -35.55 -2.99 19.35
C GLU A 42 -34.39 -2.25 18.68
N VAL A 43 -33.26 -2.13 19.38
CA VAL A 43 -32.07 -1.41 18.87
C VAL A 43 -31.32 -2.26 17.85
N GLY A 44 -31.05 -3.52 18.19
CA GLY A 44 -30.34 -4.46 17.33
C GLY A 44 -31.09 -4.77 16.05
N GLY A 45 -32.39 -5.07 16.15
CA GLY A 45 -33.24 -5.33 14.98
C GLY A 45 -33.38 -4.10 14.08
N PHE A 46 -33.47 -2.89 14.67
CA PHE A 46 -33.44 -1.65 13.90
C PHE A 46 -32.12 -1.49 13.12
N LEU A 47 -30.97 -1.68 13.76
CA LEU A 47 -29.66 -1.58 13.10
C LEU A 47 -29.52 -2.63 11.99
N ASN A 48 -29.90 -3.87 12.26
CA ASN A 48 -29.86 -4.97 11.29
C ASN A 48 -30.76 -4.72 10.07
N HIS A 49 -31.95 -4.14 10.27
CA HIS A 49 -32.90 -3.93 9.18
C HIS A 49 -32.62 -2.66 8.38
N TYR A 50 -32.26 -1.57 9.06
CA TYR A 50 -32.17 -0.25 8.44
C TYR A 50 -30.75 0.27 8.24
N VAL A 51 -29.74 -0.21 8.99
CA VAL A 51 -28.38 0.37 8.92
C VAL A 51 -27.42 -0.56 8.17
N THR A 52 -27.39 -1.84 8.50
CA THR A 52 -26.44 -2.78 7.86
C THR A 52 -26.58 -2.89 6.35
N PRO A 53 -27.78 -2.80 5.73
CA PRO A 53 -27.89 -2.80 4.27
C PRO A 53 -27.19 -1.58 3.63
N PHE A 54 -27.30 -0.38 4.22
CA PHE A 54 -26.60 0.79 3.71
C PHE A 54 -25.08 0.67 3.86
N LEU A 55 -24.61 0.07 4.96
CA LEU A 55 -23.18 -0.22 5.13
C LEU A 55 -22.69 -1.20 4.05
N ASN A 56 -23.48 -2.24 3.75
CA ASN A 56 -23.18 -3.21 2.70
C ASN A 56 -23.13 -2.56 1.31
N GLU A 57 -24.12 -1.72 0.96
CA GLU A 57 -24.12 -0.98 -0.30
C GLU A 57 -22.93 0.00 -0.41
N GLY A 58 -22.58 0.66 0.70
CA GLY A 58 -21.40 1.54 0.76
C GLY A 58 -20.09 0.79 0.53
N ALA A 59 -19.95 -0.41 1.09
CA ALA A 59 -18.80 -1.28 0.83
C ALA A 59 -18.78 -1.77 -0.63
N GLY A 60 -19.94 -2.23 -1.13
CA GLY A 60 -20.13 -2.69 -2.50
C GLY A 60 -19.78 -1.62 -3.53
N ALA A 61 -20.09 -0.35 -3.26
CA ALA A 61 -19.73 0.77 -4.13
C ALA A 61 -18.20 0.90 -4.32
N ILE A 62 -17.41 0.65 -3.27
CA ILE A 62 -15.95 0.72 -3.36
C ILE A 62 -15.39 -0.55 -4.03
N PHE A 63 -15.80 -1.74 -3.57
CA PHE A 63 -15.33 -3.01 -4.13
C PHE A 63 -15.73 -3.21 -5.60
N GLY A 64 -16.93 -2.77 -5.99
CA GLY A 64 -17.43 -2.85 -7.37
C GLY A 64 -16.76 -1.86 -8.33
N ASN A 65 -16.07 -0.84 -7.82
CA ASN A 65 -15.42 0.20 -8.65
C ASN A 65 -13.89 0.20 -8.53
N LEU A 66 -13.28 -0.90 -8.05
CA LEU A 66 -11.82 -0.97 -7.83
C LEU A 66 -11.01 -0.58 -9.06
N ALA A 67 -11.34 -1.11 -10.24
CA ALA A 67 -10.60 -0.80 -11.45
C ALA A 67 -10.60 0.71 -11.79
N LEU A 68 -11.73 1.40 -11.58
CA LEU A 68 -11.83 2.85 -11.74
C LEU A 68 -11.03 3.60 -10.66
N ILE A 69 -11.09 3.16 -9.41
CA ILE A 69 -10.30 3.76 -8.32
C ILE A 69 -8.80 3.63 -8.61
N PHE A 70 -8.36 2.46 -9.11
CA PHE A 70 -6.98 2.22 -9.54
C PHE A 70 -6.59 3.11 -10.73
N ALA A 71 -7.46 3.26 -11.72
CA ALA A 71 -7.25 4.21 -12.82
C ALA A 71 -6.96 5.63 -12.35
N ILE A 72 -7.81 6.15 -11.46
CA ILE A 72 -7.69 7.50 -10.90
C ILE A 72 -6.40 7.61 -10.09
N GLY A 73 -6.18 6.71 -9.13
CA GLY A 73 -5.05 6.84 -8.22
C GLY A 73 -3.69 6.62 -8.89
N VAL A 74 -3.61 5.75 -9.91
CA VAL A 74 -2.39 5.60 -10.72
C VAL A 74 -2.14 6.87 -11.53
N ALA A 75 -3.17 7.48 -12.14
CA ALA A 75 -3.01 8.72 -12.87
C ALA A 75 -2.52 9.86 -11.96
N ILE A 76 -3.10 10.00 -10.76
CA ILE A 76 -2.65 10.97 -9.74
C ILE A 76 -1.21 10.68 -9.31
N GLY A 77 -0.89 9.44 -8.93
CA GLY A 77 0.44 9.09 -8.43
C GLY A 77 1.54 9.26 -9.49
N LEU A 78 1.21 9.10 -10.78
CA LEU A 78 2.17 9.24 -11.86
C LEU A 78 2.30 10.68 -12.38
N ALA A 79 1.20 11.42 -12.50
CA ALA A 79 1.14 12.75 -13.11
C ALA A 79 1.03 13.91 -12.10
N GLY A 80 0.41 13.70 -10.95
CA GLY A 80 0.23 14.72 -9.91
C GLY A 80 -0.77 15.82 -10.27
N ASP A 81 -1.71 15.57 -11.19
CA ASP A 81 -2.63 16.60 -11.70
C ASP A 81 -4.06 16.06 -11.85
N ALA A 82 -5.05 16.88 -11.46
CA ALA A 82 -6.46 16.55 -11.51
C ALA A 82 -6.98 16.29 -12.94
N VAL A 83 -6.39 16.93 -13.96
CA VAL A 83 -6.78 16.70 -15.36
C VAL A 83 -6.35 15.31 -15.82
N ALA A 84 -5.21 14.80 -15.35
CA ALA A 84 -4.82 13.41 -15.61
C ALA A 84 -5.80 12.44 -14.92
N ALA A 85 -6.21 12.73 -13.69
CA ALA A 85 -7.20 11.92 -12.97
C ALA A 85 -8.54 11.86 -13.73
N LEU A 86 -9.08 13.01 -14.15
CA LEU A 86 -10.32 13.08 -14.94
C LEU A 86 -10.17 12.35 -16.29
N SER A 87 -9.02 12.50 -16.95
CA SER A 87 -8.73 11.82 -18.20
C SER A 87 -8.68 10.30 -18.03
N ALA A 88 -8.23 9.79 -16.88
CA ALA A 88 -8.26 8.37 -16.56
C ALA A 88 -9.68 7.84 -16.37
N VAL A 89 -10.59 8.61 -15.75
CA VAL A 89 -12.02 8.25 -15.67
C VAL A 89 -12.61 8.07 -17.07
N ILE A 90 -12.37 9.05 -17.95
CA ILE A 90 -12.85 9.01 -19.33
C ILE A 90 -12.25 7.81 -20.07
N ALA A 91 -10.94 7.57 -19.93
CA ALA A 91 -10.27 6.42 -20.52
C ALA A 91 -10.88 5.09 -20.04
N TYR A 92 -11.16 4.95 -18.75
CA TYR A 92 -11.76 3.74 -18.19
C TYR A 92 -13.17 3.49 -18.75
N MET A 93 -13.99 4.54 -18.82
CA MET A 93 -15.33 4.45 -19.41
C MET A 93 -15.28 4.05 -20.89
N VAL A 94 -14.33 4.58 -21.65
CA VAL A 94 -14.12 4.19 -23.05
C VAL A 94 -13.65 2.74 -23.14
N LEU A 95 -12.65 2.34 -22.34
CA LEU A 95 -12.10 1.00 -22.32
C LEU A 95 -13.19 -0.05 -22.08
N THR A 96 -13.95 0.09 -21.00
CA THR A 96 -14.99 -0.88 -20.61
C THR A 96 -16.09 -1.01 -21.66
N ARG A 97 -16.52 0.10 -22.26
CA ARG A 97 -17.51 0.08 -23.35
C ARG A 97 -17.00 -0.61 -24.61
N ILE A 98 -15.74 -0.39 -24.97
CA ILE A 98 -15.14 -1.03 -26.15
C ILE A 98 -14.92 -2.52 -25.91
N LEU A 99 -14.39 -2.92 -24.75
CA LEU A 99 -14.21 -4.34 -24.42
C LEU A 99 -15.52 -5.12 -24.46
N ALA A 100 -16.62 -4.53 -23.98
CA ALA A 100 -17.94 -5.15 -24.04
C ALA A 100 -18.48 -5.29 -25.47
N ALA A 101 -18.09 -4.41 -26.40
CA ALA A 101 -18.55 -4.44 -27.78
C ALA A 101 -17.73 -5.36 -28.69
N VAL A 102 -16.45 -5.59 -28.36
CA VAL A 102 -15.50 -6.34 -29.20
C VAL A 102 -15.98 -7.75 -29.57
N PRO A 103 -16.47 -8.60 -28.63
CA PRO A 103 -16.95 -9.95 -28.97
C PRO A 103 -18.01 -9.95 -30.08
N GLY A 104 -19.02 -9.07 -29.99
CA GLY A 104 -20.08 -8.97 -31.00
C GLY A 104 -19.68 -8.29 -32.32
N ILE A 105 -18.48 -7.74 -32.42
CA ILE A 105 -17.96 -7.10 -33.65
C ILE A 105 -16.97 -8.04 -34.37
N PHE A 106 -16.15 -8.77 -33.63
CA PHE A 106 -15.08 -9.60 -34.17
C PHE A 106 -15.45 -11.09 -34.11
N ALA A 107 -15.89 -11.64 -35.23
CA ALA A 107 -16.44 -13.00 -35.33
C ALA A 107 -15.54 -14.16 -34.87
N TYR A 108 -14.23 -13.96 -34.68
CA TYR A 108 -13.34 -14.99 -34.12
C TYR A 108 -13.38 -15.06 -32.58
N ILE A 109 -14.01 -14.09 -31.93
CA ILE A 109 -14.26 -14.05 -30.50
C ILE A 109 -15.72 -14.46 -30.30
N PRO A 110 -16.00 -15.55 -29.56
CA PRO A 110 -17.38 -15.95 -29.29
C PRO A 110 -18.18 -14.85 -28.56
N ASP A 111 -19.44 -14.67 -28.94
CA ASP A 111 -20.31 -13.59 -28.40
C ASP A 111 -20.55 -13.68 -26.88
N ASP A 112 -20.42 -14.88 -26.31
CA ASP A 112 -20.59 -15.14 -24.87
C ASP A 112 -19.33 -14.81 -24.05
N VAL A 113 -18.19 -14.56 -24.70
CA VAL A 113 -16.95 -14.16 -24.01
C VAL A 113 -17.12 -12.76 -23.43
N LYS A 114 -17.02 -12.66 -22.11
CA LYS A 114 -16.93 -11.38 -21.40
C LYS A 114 -15.47 -11.00 -21.22
N LEU A 115 -15.02 -10.02 -22.00
CA LEU A 115 -13.69 -9.44 -21.85
C LEU A 115 -13.67 -8.51 -20.64
N ASP A 116 -12.87 -8.85 -19.62
CA ASP A 116 -12.65 -8.03 -18.44
C ASP A 116 -11.16 -7.92 -18.13
N MET A 117 -10.65 -6.69 -18.15
CA MET A 117 -9.28 -6.40 -17.76
C MET A 117 -9.14 -6.16 -16.25
N GLY A 118 -10.24 -6.06 -15.50
CA GLY A 118 -10.29 -5.86 -14.07
C GLY A 118 -9.43 -4.67 -13.61
N VAL A 119 -8.79 -4.83 -12.45
CA VAL A 119 -7.88 -3.83 -11.89
C VAL A 119 -6.67 -3.57 -12.80
N LEU A 120 -6.21 -4.57 -13.57
CA LEU A 120 -5.11 -4.40 -14.51
C LEU A 120 -5.45 -3.39 -15.62
N GLY A 121 -6.69 -3.43 -16.13
CA GLY A 121 -7.21 -2.43 -17.07
C GLY A 121 -7.21 -1.03 -16.47
N GLY A 122 -7.62 -0.91 -15.21
CA GLY A 122 -7.55 0.33 -14.43
C GLY A 122 -6.14 0.90 -14.34
N ILE A 123 -5.18 0.09 -13.87
CA ILE A 123 -3.77 0.48 -13.76
C ILE A 123 -3.21 0.90 -15.12
N PHE A 124 -3.51 0.13 -16.18
CA PHE A 124 -3.04 0.40 -17.53
C PHE A 124 -3.53 1.76 -18.03
N ILE A 125 -4.84 2.03 -17.97
CA ILE A 125 -5.37 3.31 -18.48
C ILE A 125 -4.99 4.49 -17.59
N GLY A 126 -4.75 4.28 -16.30
CA GLY A 126 -4.26 5.31 -15.39
C GLY A 126 -2.84 5.74 -15.78
N GLY A 127 -2.01 4.75 -16.11
CA GLY A 127 -0.68 4.96 -16.69
C GLY A 127 -0.74 5.65 -18.06
N TRP A 128 -1.64 5.20 -18.94
CA TRP A 128 -1.86 5.79 -20.26
C TRP A 128 -2.26 7.26 -20.17
N SER A 129 -3.21 7.56 -19.29
CA SER A 129 -3.66 8.93 -19.04
C SER A 129 -2.54 9.82 -18.49
N ALA A 130 -1.77 9.32 -17.52
CA ALA A 130 -0.62 10.05 -16.99
C ALA A 130 0.47 10.31 -18.04
N PHE A 131 0.70 9.36 -18.95
CA PHE A 131 1.62 9.52 -20.07
C PHE A 131 1.16 10.64 -21.02
N LEU A 132 -0.11 10.61 -21.44
CA LEU A 132 -0.68 11.61 -22.34
C LEU A 132 -0.72 13.00 -21.70
N PHE A 133 -1.04 13.09 -20.41
CA PHE A 133 -0.96 14.35 -19.68
C PHE A 133 0.45 14.93 -19.75
N LYS A 134 1.48 14.17 -19.36
CA LYS A 134 2.87 14.64 -19.40
C LYS A 134 3.30 15.09 -20.78
N LYS A 135 2.83 14.41 -21.82
CA LYS A 135 3.18 14.72 -23.22
C LYS A 135 2.44 15.96 -23.75
N TYR A 136 1.16 16.12 -23.43
CA TYR A 136 0.29 17.07 -24.13
C TYR A 136 -0.30 18.19 -23.26
N HIS A 137 -0.04 18.24 -21.94
CA HIS A 137 -0.59 19.28 -21.06
C HIS A 137 -0.21 20.73 -21.45
N ASN A 138 0.85 20.91 -22.25
CA ASN A 138 1.29 22.22 -22.75
C ASN A 138 1.21 22.33 -24.29
N ILE A 139 0.37 21.51 -24.94
CA ILE A 139 0.22 21.56 -26.41
C ILE A 139 -0.33 22.93 -26.84
N GLN A 140 0.17 23.44 -27.96
CA GLN A 140 -0.36 24.63 -28.62
C GLN A 140 -1.02 24.21 -29.94
N LEU A 141 -2.32 24.49 -30.05
CA LEU A 141 -3.10 24.27 -31.28
C LEU A 141 -3.23 25.60 -32.04
N PRO A 142 -3.54 25.55 -33.35
CA PRO A 142 -3.84 26.75 -34.13
C PRO A 142 -4.98 27.57 -33.51
N ASP A 143 -5.04 28.87 -33.79
CA ASP A 143 -5.95 29.81 -33.12
C ASP A 143 -7.42 29.39 -33.15
N TRP A 144 -7.89 28.81 -34.26
CA TRP A 144 -9.26 28.31 -34.40
C TRP A 144 -9.60 27.10 -33.51
N LEU A 145 -8.59 26.39 -33.01
CA LEU A 145 -8.69 25.34 -31.98
C LEU A 145 -8.14 25.78 -30.62
N GLY A 146 -7.83 27.06 -30.43
CA GLY A 146 -7.12 27.57 -29.26
C GLY A 146 -7.80 27.24 -27.92
N PHE A 147 -9.14 27.10 -27.90
CA PHE A 147 -9.90 26.66 -26.73
C PHE A 147 -9.42 25.32 -26.16
N PHE A 148 -8.98 24.42 -27.04
CA PHE A 148 -8.56 23.07 -26.71
C PHE A 148 -7.08 22.95 -26.36
N SER A 149 -6.29 24.03 -26.45
CA SER A 149 -4.86 24.02 -26.12
C SER A 149 -4.60 23.70 -24.65
N GLY A 150 -3.36 23.28 -24.36
CA GLY A 150 -2.88 22.96 -23.03
C GLY A 150 -3.61 21.77 -22.40
N LYS A 151 -3.87 21.85 -21.09
CA LYS A 151 -4.48 20.74 -20.31
C LYS A 151 -5.83 20.28 -20.85
N ARG A 152 -6.60 21.17 -21.50
CA ARG A 152 -7.93 20.84 -22.06
C ARG A 152 -7.86 19.86 -23.22
N PHE A 153 -6.71 19.74 -23.88
CA PHE A 153 -6.49 18.75 -24.92
C PHE A 153 -6.43 17.32 -24.38
N VAL A 154 -5.92 17.17 -23.14
CA VAL A 154 -5.55 15.87 -22.57
C VAL A 154 -6.73 14.90 -22.49
N PRO A 155 -7.93 15.28 -21.99
CA PRO A 155 -9.09 14.39 -21.98
C PRO A 155 -9.48 13.89 -23.37
N MET A 156 -9.42 14.74 -24.39
CA MET A 156 -9.84 14.40 -25.76
C MET A 156 -8.89 13.42 -26.41
N ILE A 157 -7.58 13.70 -26.37
CA ILE A 157 -6.58 12.79 -26.93
C ILE A 157 -6.57 11.47 -26.16
N THR A 158 -6.82 11.52 -24.85
CA THR A 158 -6.94 10.31 -24.02
C THR A 158 -8.12 9.46 -24.46
N ALA A 159 -9.32 10.02 -24.62
CA ALA A 159 -10.48 9.28 -25.09
C ALA A 159 -10.24 8.64 -26.47
N PHE A 160 -9.76 9.42 -27.44
CA PHE A 160 -9.53 8.97 -28.81
C PHE A 160 -8.48 7.86 -28.89
N THR A 161 -7.34 8.04 -28.23
CA THR A 161 -6.28 7.03 -28.24
C THR A 161 -6.65 5.79 -27.43
N THR A 162 -7.43 5.95 -26.34
CA THR A 162 -7.93 4.80 -25.57
C THR A 162 -8.91 3.98 -26.39
N MET A 163 -9.76 4.59 -27.22
CA MET A 163 -10.64 3.85 -28.14
C MET A 163 -9.81 2.94 -29.06
N ILE A 164 -8.78 3.47 -29.72
CA ILE A 164 -7.92 2.68 -30.60
C ILE A 164 -7.21 1.57 -29.82
N LEU A 165 -6.62 1.90 -28.66
CA LEU A 165 -5.94 0.93 -27.82
C LEU A 165 -6.89 -0.16 -27.30
N ALA A 166 -8.09 0.18 -26.89
CA ALA A 166 -9.08 -0.75 -26.35
C ALA A 166 -9.56 -1.73 -27.43
N ILE A 167 -9.69 -1.29 -28.68
CA ILE A 167 -9.98 -2.20 -29.81
C ILE A 167 -8.82 -3.19 -29.97
N LEU A 168 -7.59 -2.70 -30.07
CA LEU A 168 -6.40 -3.53 -30.25
C LEU A 168 -6.20 -4.51 -29.09
N LEU A 169 -6.40 -4.06 -27.86
CA LEU A 169 -6.31 -4.90 -26.66
C LEU A 169 -7.44 -5.91 -26.63
N GLY A 170 -8.68 -5.49 -26.85
CA GLY A 170 -9.84 -6.38 -26.84
C GLY A 170 -9.71 -7.52 -27.85
N MET A 171 -9.17 -7.24 -29.03
CA MET A 171 -8.90 -8.24 -30.07
C MET A 171 -7.98 -9.38 -29.59
N ILE A 172 -7.06 -9.10 -28.67
CA ILE A 172 -6.08 -10.08 -28.18
C ILE A 172 -6.30 -10.45 -26.70
N TRP A 173 -7.28 -9.86 -26.03
CA TRP A 173 -7.41 -9.97 -24.58
C TRP A 173 -7.90 -11.34 -24.14
N SER A 174 -8.81 -11.99 -24.89
CA SER A 174 -9.34 -13.32 -24.53
C SER A 174 -8.24 -14.34 -24.18
N PRO A 175 -7.26 -14.63 -25.05
CA PRO A 175 -6.20 -15.58 -24.69
C PRO A 175 -5.28 -15.08 -23.55
N ILE A 176 -5.14 -13.77 -23.36
CA ILE A 176 -4.39 -13.20 -22.24
C ILE A 176 -5.15 -13.43 -20.92
N GLN A 177 -6.45 -13.18 -20.91
CA GLN A 177 -7.35 -13.41 -19.79
C GLN A 177 -7.35 -14.89 -19.41
N ASP A 178 -7.47 -15.79 -20.38
CA ASP A 178 -7.38 -17.25 -20.16
C ASP A 178 -6.01 -17.65 -19.61
N GLY A 179 -4.93 -17.05 -20.12
CA GLY A 179 -3.57 -17.28 -19.62
C GLY A 179 -3.38 -16.80 -18.18
N ILE A 180 -3.95 -15.65 -17.82
CA ILE A 180 -3.95 -15.13 -16.44
C ILE A 180 -4.76 -16.05 -15.53
N ALA A 181 -5.93 -16.49 -15.96
CA ALA A 181 -6.77 -17.42 -15.20
C ALA A 181 -6.05 -18.77 -14.99
N ALA A 182 -5.45 -19.34 -16.05
CA ALA A 182 -4.67 -20.57 -15.98
C ALA A 182 -3.47 -20.44 -15.05
N PHE A 183 -2.71 -19.35 -15.13
CA PHE A 183 -1.59 -19.07 -14.24
C PHE A 183 -2.05 -18.89 -12.79
N GLY A 184 -3.14 -18.17 -12.57
CA GLY A 184 -3.75 -18.01 -11.26
C GLY A 184 -4.15 -19.37 -10.65
N ASN A 185 -4.85 -20.19 -11.41
CA ASN A 185 -5.26 -21.54 -11.01
C ASN A 185 -4.05 -22.45 -10.76
N TRP A 186 -2.97 -22.30 -11.52
CA TRP A 186 -1.72 -23.03 -11.29
C TRP A 186 -1.07 -22.65 -9.95
N ILE A 187 -1.01 -21.35 -9.61
CA ILE A 187 -0.49 -20.90 -8.30
C ILE A 187 -1.38 -21.39 -7.16
N VAL A 188 -2.71 -21.25 -7.30
CA VAL A 188 -3.68 -21.76 -6.32
C VAL A 188 -3.55 -23.28 -6.14
N GLY A 189 -3.26 -24.00 -7.22
CA GLY A 189 -3.04 -25.46 -7.24
C GLY A 189 -1.85 -25.93 -6.40
N PHE A 190 -0.86 -25.08 -6.13
CA PHE A 190 0.23 -25.41 -5.20
C PHE A 190 -0.19 -25.37 -3.71
N GLY A 191 -1.42 -24.95 -3.41
CA GLY A 191 -1.97 -24.91 -2.06
C GLY A 191 -1.06 -24.12 -1.11
N GLY A 192 -0.73 -24.72 0.04
CA GLY A 192 0.10 -24.08 1.05
C GLY A 192 1.50 -23.69 0.56
N ILE A 193 2.07 -24.41 -0.41
CA ILE A 193 3.35 -24.04 -1.03
C ILE A 193 3.19 -22.78 -1.87
N GLY A 194 2.09 -22.64 -2.60
CA GLY A 194 1.75 -21.42 -3.34
C GLY A 194 1.65 -20.20 -2.41
N SER A 195 0.97 -20.35 -1.27
CA SER A 195 0.89 -19.32 -0.23
C SER A 195 2.26 -18.93 0.32
N MET A 196 3.11 -19.93 0.61
CA MET A 196 4.47 -19.70 1.10
C MET A 196 5.33 -18.90 0.10
N VAL A 197 5.35 -19.32 -1.16
CA VAL A 197 6.12 -18.64 -2.21
C VAL A 197 5.64 -17.21 -2.40
N PHE A 198 4.31 -17.01 -2.46
CA PHE A 198 3.72 -15.68 -2.57
C PHE A 198 4.16 -14.76 -1.42
N MET A 199 4.08 -15.24 -0.17
CA MET A 199 4.42 -14.41 0.99
C MET A 199 5.92 -14.12 1.10
N ILE A 200 6.79 -15.06 0.73
CA ILE A 200 8.23 -14.82 0.62
C ILE A 200 8.51 -13.74 -0.42
N ALA A 201 7.96 -13.89 -1.64
CA ALA A 201 8.15 -12.93 -2.72
C ALA A 201 7.60 -11.55 -2.33
N ASN A 202 6.44 -11.49 -1.68
CA ASN A 202 5.84 -10.27 -1.18
C ASN A 202 6.83 -9.53 -0.26
N ARG A 203 7.38 -10.18 0.78
CA ARG A 203 8.36 -9.55 1.68
C ARG A 203 9.61 -9.13 0.92
N LEU A 204 10.20 -9.97 0.08
CA LEU A 204 11.44 -9.64 -0.64
C LEU A 204 11.28 -8.44 -1.61
N LEU A 205 10.06 -8.16 -2.09
CA LEU A 205 9.76 -7.06 -3.00
C LEU A 205 9.41 -5.73 -2.32
N ILE A 206 9.26 -5.70 -0.99
CA ILE A 206 9.01 -4.46 -0.23
C ILE A 206 10.05 -3.37 -0.45
N PRO A 207 11.38 -3.61 -0.37
CA PRO A 207 12.36 -2.54 -0.55
C PRO A 207 12.30 -1.88 -1.94
N LEU A 208 11.71 -2.58 -2.91
CA LEU A 208 11.50 -2.08 -4.27
C LEU A 208 10.11 -1.43 -4.48
N GLY A 209 9.19 -1.59 -3.53
CA GLY A 209 7.78 -1.21 -3.67
C GLY A 209 7.01 -2.09 -4.66
N LEU A 210 7.60 -3.17 -5.15
CA LEU A 210 7.02 -4.05 -6.18
C LEU A 210 6.04 -5.08 -5.63
N HIS A 211 6.01 -5.24 -4.30
CA HIS A 211 5.04 -6.09 -3.63
C HIS A 211 3.59 -5.65 -3.90
N HIS A 212 3.32 -4.36 -4.13
CA HIS A 212 1.98 -3.91 -4.55
C HIS A 212 1.55 -4.48 -5.90
N VAL A 213 2.49 -4.66 -6.84
CA VAL A 213 2.18 -5.30 -8.14
C VAL A 213 1.83 -6.76 -7.94
N LEU A 214 2.63 -7.47 -7.14
CA LEU A 214 2.35 -8.87 -6.79
C LEU A 214 0.98 -9.01 -6.09
N ASN A 215 0.69 -8.10 -5.16
CA ASN A 215 -0.58 -8.03 -4.46
C ASN A 215 -1.74 -7.77 -5.42
N SER A 216 -1.59 -6.85 -6.37
CA SER A 216 -2.65 -6.55 -7.32
C SER A 216 -3.06 -7.78 -8.14
N ILE A 217 -2.10 -8.64 -8.49
CA ILE A 217 -2.38 -9.88 -9.20
C ILE A 217 -3.06 -10.89 -8.26
N ALA A 218 -2.47 -11.19 -7.10
CA ALA A 218 -3.00 -12.21 -6.20
C ALA A 218 -4.39 -11.85 -5.63
N TRP A 219 -4.59 -10.59 -5.26
CA TRP A 219 -5.77 -10.15 -4.52
C TRP A 219 -6.93 -9.71 -5.42
N PHE A 220 -6.65 -9.27 -6.66
CA PHE A 220 -7.70 -8.76 -7.57
C PHE A 220 -7.81 -9.50 -8.90
N GLN A 221 -6.98 -10.52 -9.16
CA GLN A 221 -6.99 -11.22 -10.45
C GLN A 221 -6.95 -12.74 -10.34
N ILE A 222 -6.26 -13.31 -9.36
CA ILE A 222 -6.09 -14.77 -9.26
C ILE A 222 -7.34 -15.46 -8.72
N GLY A 223 -7.92 -16.32 -9.57
CA GLY A 223 -9.05 -17.20 -9.27
C GLY A 223 -10.40 -16.50 -9.41
N ASP A 224 -11.40 -17.31 -9.70
CA ASP A 224 -12.76 -16.85 -10.01
C ASP A 224 -13.75 -17.38 -8.98
N TYR A 225 -14.76 -16.58 -8.67
CA TYR A 225 -15.89 -16.98 -7.85
C TYR A 225 -17.17 -16.30 -8.35
N THR A 226 -18.24 -17.08 -8.50
CA THR A 226 -19.57 -16.53 -8.77
C THR A 226 -20.31 -16.41 -7.44
N ASN A 227 -20.65 -15.18 -7.06
CA ASN A 227 -21.36 -14.91 -5.82
C ASN A 227 -22.85 -15.32 -5.92
N ALA A 228 -23.59 -15.19 -4.82
CA ALA A 228 -25.01 -15.54 -4.76
C ALA A 228 -25.90 -14.71 -5.70
N ALA A 229 -25.43 -13.53 -6.14
CA ALA A 229 -26.12 -12.67 -7.10
C ALA A 229 -25.82 -13.04 -8.57
N GLY A 230 -24.95 -14.03 -8.81
CA GLY A 230 -24.54 -14.45 -10.16
C GLY A 230 -23.42 -13.59 -10.75
N GLU A 231 -22.81 -12.71 -9.96
CA GLU A 231 -21.69 -11.86 -10.38
C GLU A 231 -20.38 -12.64 -10.24
N VAL A 232 -19.53 -12.55 -11.25
CA VAL A 232 -18.18 -13.13 -11.21
C VAL A 232 -17.24 -12.10 -10.60
N VAL A 233 -16.51 -12.50 -9.56
CA VAL A 233 -15.45 -11.71 -8.93
C VAL A 233 -14.10 -12.41 -9.04
N HIS A 234 -13.03 -11.61 -9.13
CA HIS A 234 -11.67 -12.10 -9.39
C HIS A 234 -10.70 -11.70 -8.28
N GLY A 235 -9.84 -12.64 -7.88
CA GLY A 235 -8.78 -12.39 -6.90
C GLY A 235 -9.12 -12.80 -5.47
N ASP A 236 -8.11 -13.25 -4.73
CA ASP A 236 -8.28 -13.86 -3.39
C ASP A 236 -8.98 -12.94 -2.39
N LEU A 237 -8.74 -11.63 -2.47
CA LEU A 237 -9.35 -10.63 -1.58
C LEU A 237 -10.82 -10.43 -1.91
N THR A 238 -11.15 -10.17 -3.18
CA THR A 238 -12.53 -9.89 -3.60
C THR A 238 -13.40 -11.13 -3.42
N ARG A 239 -12.87 -12.32 -3.71
CA ARG A 239 -13.52 -13.61 -3.47
C ARG A 239 -13.86 -13.81 -2.00
N PHE A 240 -12.90 -13.54 -1.10
CA PHE A 240 -13.15 -13.62 0.34
C PHE A 240 -14.29 -12.71 0.78
N PHE A 241 -14.30 -11.45 0.33
CA PHE A 241 -15.37 -10.49 0.66
C PHE A 241 -16.71 -10.79 -0.04
N ALA A 242 -16.70 -11.51 -1.15
CA ALA A 242 -17.90 -12.05 -1.79
C ALA A 242 -18.44 -13.32 -1.12
N GLY A 243 -17.76 -13.82 -0.08
CA GLY A 243 -18.21 -14.96 0.72
C GLY A 243 -17.63 -16.32 0.32
N ASP A 244 -16.63 -16.36 -0.57
CA ASP A 244 -15.95 -17.61 -0.95
C ASP A 244 -15.16 -18.20 0.24
N LYS A 245 -15.61 -19.35 0.74
CA LYS A 245 -14.98 -20.05 1.87
C LYS A 245 -13.64 -20.71 1.54
N SER A 246 -13.27 -20.80 0.27
CA SER A 246 -11.98 -21.30 -0.18
C SER A 246 -10.90 -20.20 -0.28
N ALA A 247 -11.31 -18.94 -0.30
CA ALA A 247 -10.44 -17.78 -0.47
C ALA A 247 -9.74 -17.33 0.83
N GLY A 248 -8.72 -16.49 0.70
CA GLY A 248 -7.91 -15.93 1.79
C GLY A 248 -6.56 -16.63 1.97
N MET A 249 -6.16 -17.53 1.06
CA MET A 249 -4.89 -18.25 1.17
C MET A 249 -3.66 -17.36 0.96
N PHE A 250 -3.78 -16.28 0.19
CA PHE A 250 -2.73 -15.28 -0.01
C PHE A 250 -2.84 -14.12 0.98
N MET A 251 -3.66 -14.27 2.03
CA MET A 251 -3.93 -13.22 3.02
C MET A 251 -3.67 -13.70 4.44
N SER A 252 -4.17 -14.89 4.80
CA SER A 252 -4.23 -15.39 6.17
C SER A 252 -2.87 -15.43 6.90
N GLY A 253 -1.80 -15.76 6.19
CA GLY A 253 -0.45 -15.85 6.76
C GLY A 253 0.16 -14.52 7.19
N PHE A 254 -0.41 -13.38 6.82
CA PHE A 254 0.07 -12.08 7.31
C PHE A 254 -0.35 -11.81 8.77
N PHE A 255 -1.51 -12.30 9.22
CA PHE A 255 -2.02 -12.03 10.58
C PHE A 255 -1.05 -12.49 11.69
N PRO A 256 -0.52 -13.73 11.71
CA PRO A 256 0.47 -14.14 12.71
C PRO A 256 1.72 -13.25 12.71
N ILE A 257 2.12 -12.75 11.54
CA ILE A 257 3.33 -11.96 11.40
C ILE A 257 3.13 -10.53 11.92
N MET A 258 2.07 -9.88 11.48
CA MET A 258 1.84 -8.45 11.77
C MET A 258 1.32 -8.23 13.18
N MET A 259 0.48 -9.14 13.69
CA MET A 259 -0.08 -9.03 15.04
C MET A 259 0.84 -9.56 16.14
N PHE A 260 1.74 -10.51 15.84
CA PHE A 260 2.51 -11.19 16.89
C PHE A 260 4.01 -11.20 16.64
N ALA A 261 4.44 -11.66 15.46
CA ALA A 261 5.85 -11.85 15.16
C ALA A 261 6.65 -10.53 15.15
N LEU A 262 6.14 -9.49 14.49
CA LEU A 262 6.79 -8.18 14.39
C LEU A 262 6.81 -7.43 15.74
N PRO A 263 5.71 -7.41 16.54
CA PRO A 263 5.78 -6.93 17.92
C PRO A 263 6.80 -7.68 18.79
N ALA A 264 6.94 -8.99 18.61
CA ALA A 264 7.96 -9.77 19.31
C ALA A 264 9.39 -9.46 18.84
N ALA A 265 9.59 -9.22 17.54
CA ALA A 265 10.85 -8.72 17.00
C ALA A 265 11.21 -7.35 17.58
N ALA A 266 10.23 -6.45 17.68
CA ALA A 266 10.38 -5.15 18.31
C ALA A 266 10.89 -5.28 19.75
N LEU A 267 10.33 -6.20 20.54
CA LEU A 267 10.82 -6.50 21.87
C LEU A 267 12.26 -7.04 21.87
N ALA A 268 12.63 -7.88 20.90
CA ALA A 268 14.00 -8.37 20.76
C ALA A 268 15.00 -7.23 20.47
N PHE A 269 14.64 -6.27 19.61
CA PHE A 269 15.47 -5.08 19.36
C PHE A 269 15.64 -4.23 20.62
N ILE A 270 14.56 -3.98 21.37
CA ILE A 270 14.61 -3.22 22.64
C ILE A 270 15.55 -3.90 23.66
N HIS A 271 15.42 -5.22 23.82
CA HIS A 271 16.24 -5.97 24.78
C HIS A 271 17.70 -6.13 24.37
N THR A 272 18.01 -6.00 23.07
CA THR A 272 19.38 -6.11 22.57
C THR A 272 20.04 -4.74 22.38
N ALA A 273 19.31 -3.63 22.42
CA ALA A 273 19.88 -2.29 22.43
C ALA A 273 20.83 -2.05 23.61
N LYS A 274 21.83 -1.18 23.40
CA LYS A 274 22.73 -0.66 24.43
C LYS A 274 21.90 -0.09 25.61
N PRO A 275 22.31 -0.29 26.88
CA PRO A 275 21.54 0.16 28.04
C PRO A 275 21.14 1.65 27.97
N GLU A 276 22.04 2.48 27.46
CA GLU A 276 21.88 3.94 27.36
C GLU A 276 20.88 4.32 26.26
N LYS A 277 20.81 3.55 25.15
CA LYS A 277 19.91 3.79 24.01
C LYS A 277 18.55 3.09 24.14
N ARG A 278 18.40 2.16 25.11
CA ARG A 278 17.21 1.29 25.23
C ARG A 278 15.89 2.07 25.37
N LYS A 279 15.88 3.18 26.10
CA LYS A 279 14.67 3.99 26.29
C LYS A 279 14.19 4.62 24.98
N ALA A 280 15.12 5.17 24.19
CA ALA A 280 14.82 5.76 22.88
C ALA A 280 14.37 4.70 21.85
N VAL A 281 15.05 3.54 21.83
CA VAL A 281 14.62 2.41 21.02
C VAL A 281 13.22 1.96 21.42
N ALA A 282 12.94 1.82 22.73
CA ALA A 282 11.63 1.41 23.22
C ALA A 282 10.50 2.34 22.77
N SER A 283 10.68 3.67 22.84
CA SER A 283 9.63 4.60 22.39
C SER A 283 9.25 4.43 20.93
N ILE A 284 10.22 4.17 20.05
CA ILE A 284 9.98 4.03 18.61
C ILE A 284 9.37 2.66 18.32
N PHE A 285 9.97 1.60 18.87
CA PHE A 285 9.58 0.23 18.55
C PHE A 285 8.24 -0.17 19.17
N ILE A 286 7.86 0.38 20.33
CA ILE A 286 6.51 0.16 20.89
C ILE A 286 5.46 0.82 19.99
N GLY A 287 5.68 2.05 19.55
CA GLY A 287 4.76 2.75 18.64
C GLY A 287 4.58 2.02 17.31
N SER A 288 5.70 1.61 16.70
CA SER A 288 5.67 0.86 15.43
C SER A 288 5.09 -0.55 15.59
N ALA A 289 5.33 -1.24 16.71
CA ALA A 289 4.70 -2.51 17.04
C ALA A 289 3.19 -2.38 17.23
N LEU A 290 2.73 -1.30 17.90
CA LEU A 290 1.31 -1.04 18.06
C LEU A 290 0.64 -0.74 16.71
N ALA A 291 1.30 0.01 15.84
CA ALA A 291 0.82 0.23 14.47
C ALA A 291 0.70 -1.09 13.69
N SER A 292 1.75 -1.91 13.68
CA SER A 292 1.71 -3.25 13.07
C SER A 292 0.61 -4.13 13.65
N PHE A 293 0.43 -4.11 14.97
CA PHE A 293 -0.59 -4.91 15.63
C PHE A 293 -2.02 -4.46 15.26
N LEU A 294 -2.30 -3.15 15.34
CA LEU A 294 -3.65 -2.62 15.15
C LEU A 294 -4.04 -2.57 13.68
N THR A 295 -3.17 -2.01 12.84
CA THR A 295 -3.48 -1.70 11.44
C THR A 295 -2.79 -2.63 10.47
N GLY A 296 -1.73 -3.33 10.90
CA GLY A 296 -0.95 -4.18 10.04
C GLY A 296 0.12 -3.47 9.22
N ILE A 297 0.35 -2.17 9.45
CA ILE A 297 1.43 -1.43 8.79
C ILE A 297 2.77 -1.91 9.35
N THR A 298 3.61 -2.51 8.52
CA THR A 298 4.86 -3.14 8.93
C THR A 298 6.10 -2.30 8.61
N GLU A 299 5.99 -1.36 7.67
CA GLU A 299 7.11 -0.61 7.12
C GLU A 299 7.94 0.14 8.18
N PRO A 300 7.34 0.80 9.19
CA PRO A 300 8.12 1.46 10.24
C PRO A 300 9.03 0.52 11.03
N LEU A 301 8.65 -0.76 11.17
CA LEU A 301 9.48 -1.80 11.80
C LEU A 301 10.44 -2.44 10.80
N GLU A 302 9.95 -2.90 9.65
CA GLU A 302 10.78 -3.61 8.67
C GLU A 302 11.92 -2.72 8.17
N PHE A 303 11.64 -1.43 7.94
CA PHE A 303 12.64 -0.50 7.40
C PHE A 303 13.73 -0.18 8.41
N SER A 304 13.48 -0.36 9.71
CA SER A 304 14.46 -0.09 10.75
C SER A 304 15.60 -1.11 10.76
N PHE A 305 15.41 -2.31 10.20
CA PHE A 305 16.43 -3.36 10.20
C PHE A 305 16.72 -3.95 8.82
N MET A 306 15.86 -3.80 7.82
CA MET A 306 16.04 -4.51 6.55
C MET A 306 17.36 -4.20 5.82
N PHE A 307 17.85 -2.97 5.94
CA PHE A 307 19.10 -2.52 5.29
C PHE A 307 20.32 -2.72 6.17
N VAL A 308 20.15 -2.64 7.48
CA VAL A 308 21.23 -2.72 8.47
C VAL A 308 21.51 -4.18 8.89
N ALA A 309 20.48 -5.03 8.82
CA ALA A 309 20.55 -6.46 9.09
C ALA A 309 19.81 -7.28 8.01
N PRO A 310 20.32 -7.34 6.76
CA PRO A 310 19.68 -8.08 5.66
C PRO A 310 19.45 -9.56 5.96
N LEU A 311 20.31 -10.18 6.78
CA LEU A 311 20.14 -11.56 7.24
C LEU A 311 18.82 -11.74 8.01
N LEU A 312 18.52 -10.84 8.95
CA LEU A 312 17.25 -10.88 9.70
C LEU A 312 16.06 -10.67 8.77
N TYR A 313 16.22 -9.84 7.75
CA TYR A 313 15.17 -9.60 6.76
C TYR A 313 14.88 -10.83 5.89
N GLY A 314 15.91 -11.53 5.42
CA GLY A 314 15.75 -12.80 4.70
C GLY A 314 15.03 -13.84 5.55
N ILE A 315 15.39 -13.96 6.83
CA ILE A 315 14.72 -14.86 7.78
C ILE A 315 13.27 -14.44 8.00
N HIS A 316 13.01 -13.14 8.17
CA HIS A 316 11.65 -12.61 8.27
C HIS A 316 10.81 -12.98 7.03
N ALA A 317 11.36 -12.85 5.83
CA ALA A 317 10.67 -13.23 4.60
C ALA A 317 10.33 -14.74 4.56
N LEU A 318 11.30 -15.60 4.89
CA LEU A 318 11.09 -17.05 4.96
C LEU A 318 10.04 -17.46 6.00
N LEU A 319 10.10 -16.87 7.19
CA LEU A 319 9.13 -17.13 8.25
C LEU A 319 7.73 -16.61 7.90
N THR A 320 7.62 -15.50 7.18
CA THR A 320 6.33 -15.03 6.64
C THR A 320 5.75 -16.04 5.64
N GLY A 321 6.58 -16.60 4.77
CA GLY A 321 6.20 -17.74 3.92
C GLY A 321 5.69 -18.93 4.71
N LEU A 322 6.44 -19.33 5.73
CA LEU A 322 6.08 -20.45 6.59
C LEU A 322 4.75 -20.20 7.32
N SER A 323 4.47 -18.96 7.71
CA SER A 323 3.16 -18.57 8.27
C SER A 323 2.04 -18.84 7.27
N GLY A 324 2.20 -18.46 5.99
CA GLY A 324 1.25 -18.78 4.93
C GLY A 324 0.98 -20.28 4.78
N LEU A 325 2.04 -21.09 4.75
CA LEU A 325 1.93 -22.55 4.69
C LEU A 325 1.19 -23.12 5.90
N ILE A 326 1.56 -22.72 7.12
CA ILE A 326 0.95 -23.21 8.36
C ILE A 326 -0.54 -22.84 8.41
N MET A 327 -0.88 -21.59 8.08
CA MET A 327 -2.27 -21.13 8.06
C MET A 327 -3.10 -21.90 7.03
N TYR A 328 -2.52 -22.22 5.87
CA TYR A 328 -3.16 -23.10 4.89
C TYR A 328 -3.37 -24.52 5.43
N LEU A 329 -2.35 -25.14 6.02
CA LEU A 329 -2.42 -26.51 6.55
C LEU A 329 -3.42 -26.65 7.71
N LEU A 330 -3.60 -25.59 8.50
CA LEU A 330 -4.58 -25.54 9.59
C LEU A 330 -5.98 -25.14 9.12
N ASP A 331 -6.17 -24.97 7.81
CA ASP A 331 -7.38 -24.51 7.16
C ASP A 331 -7.95 -23.23 7.79
N VAL A 332 -7.06 -22.26 8.03
CA VAL A 332 -7.44 -20.95 8.52
C VAL A 332 -7.58 -20.01 7.32
N LYS A 333 -8.77 -19.41 7.18
CA LYS A 333 -9.08 -18.43 6.14
C LYS A 333 -9.44 -17.11 6.79
N LEU A 334 -8.62 -16.10 6.57
CA LEU A 334 -8.80 -14.74 7.05
C LEU A 334 -8.54 -13.79 5.89
N GLY A 335 -9.39 -12.78 5.77
CA GLY A 335 -9.24 -11.68 4.84
C GLY A 335 -9.03 -10.36 5.58
N PHE A 336 -8.45 -9.41 4.86
CA PHE A 336 -8.21 -8.05 5.29
C PHE A 336 -8.48 -7.11 4.13
N SER A 337 -8.86 -5.89 4.46
CA SER A 337 -9.10 -4.83 3.50
C SER A 337 -7.90 -3.91 3.35
N PHE A 338 -7.04 -3.82 4.36
CA PHE A 338 -5.87 -2.97 4.32
C PHE A 338 -4.58 -3.75 4.52
N SER A 339 -4.34 -4.31 5.71
CA SER A 339 -3.04 -4.90 6.02
C SER A 339 -3.04 -5.93 7.13
N ALA A 340 -4.11 -6.71 7.37
CA ALA A 340 -4.08 -7.84 8.30
C ALA A 340 -3.76 -7.50 9.78
N GLY A 341 -4.12 -6.28 10.22
CA GLY A 341 -4.06 -5.90 11.63
C GLY A 341 -5.22 -6.45 12.45
N LEU A 342 -5.22 -6.17 13.76
CA LEU A 342 -6.29 -6.54 14.69
C LEU A 342 -7.66 -6.01 14.22
N ILE A 343 -7.71 -4.80 13.64
CA ILE A 343 -8.96 -4.22 13.14
C ILE A 343 -9.54 -5.11 12.04
N ASP A 344 -8.74 -5.46 11.03
CA ASP A 344 -9.15 -6.38 9.96
C ASP A 344 -9.54 -7.75 10.53
N TYR A 345 -8.81 -8.26 11.53
CA TYR A 345 -9.11 -9.55 12.15
C TYR A 345 -10.51 -9.56 12.78
N LEU A 346 -10.82 -8.56 13.60
CA LEU A 346 -12.09 -8.46 14.33
C LEU A 346 -13.26 -8.20 13.38
N VAL A 347 -13.09 -7.24 12.47
CA VAL A 347 -14.13 -6.79 11.54
C VAL A 347 -14.51 -7.91 10.55
N ASN A 348 -13.56 -8.75 10.14
CA ASN A 348 -13.80 -9.80 9.15
C ASN A 348 -14.03 -11.19 9.75
N MET A 349 -14.18 -11.33 11.08
CA MET A 349 -14.33 -12.64 11.73
C MET A 349 -15.50 -13.46 11.18
N LYS A 350 -16.60 -12.83 10.76
CA LYS A 350 -17.78 -13.53 10.23
C LYS A 350 -17.55 -14.25 8.90
N LEU A 351 -16.66 -13.71 8.07
CA LEU A 351 -16.31 -14.33 6.80
C LEU A 351 -15.28 -15.45 6.98
N SER A 352 -14.53 -15.40 8.07
CA SER A 352 -13.38 -16.28 8.32
C SER A 352 -13.72 -17.76 8.54
N THR A 353 -12.70 -18.59 8.36
CA THR A 353 -12.71 -20.03 8.67
C THR A 353 -11.63 -20.30 9.73
N HIS A 354 -12.03 -20.94 10.83
CA HIS A 354 -11.17 -21.24 11.99
C HIS A 354 -10.32 -20.06 12.55
N PRO A 355 -10.88 -18.85 12.73
CA PRO A 355 -10.10 -17.65 13.08
C PRO A 355 -9.36 -17.73 14.41
N LEU A 356 -9.86 -18.52 15.38
CA LEU A 356 -9.22 -18.64 16.69
C LEU A 356 -7.89 -19.40 16.64
N ARG A 357 -7.71 -20.30 15.67
CA ARG A 357 -6.44 -21.02 15.48
C ARG A 357 -5.29 -20.05 15.13
N MET A 358 -5.62 -18.94 14.46
CA MET A 358 -4.64 -17.89 14.14
C MET A 358 -3.93 -17.36 15.38
N ILE A 359 -4.64 -17.16 16.50
CA ILE A 359 -4.05 -16.61 17.72
C ILE A 359 -2.96 -17.53 18.27
N LEU A 360 -3.20 -18.84 18.25
CA LEU A 360 -2.20 -19.83 18.69
C LEU A 360 -0.97 -19.84 17.79
N VAL A 361 -1.18 -19.77 16.47
CA VAL A 361 -0.09 -19.65 15.49
C VAL A 361 0.69 -18.36 15.73
N GLY A 362 -0.01 -17.23 15.89
CA GLY A 362 0.57 -15.93 16.20
C GLY A 362 1.45 -15.96 17.45
N LEU A 363 0.94 -16.49 18.56
CA LEU A 363 1.71 -16.65 19.80
C LEU A 363 2.96 -17.51 19.60
N ALA A 364 2.86 -18.62 18.87
CA ALA A 364 4.02 -19.44 18.52
C ALA A 364 5.06 -18.66 17.70
N PHE A 365 4.60 -17.89 16.71
CA PHE A 365 5.45 -17.01 15.92
C PHE A 365 6.09 -15.90 16.75
N ALA A 366 5.39 -15.31 17.72
CA ALA A 366 5.97 -14.35 18.67
C ALA A 366 7.14 -14.97 19.45
N VAL A 367 6.96 -16.17 19.99
CA VAL A 367 8.02 -16.89 20.70
C VAL A 367 9.22 -17.13 19.77
N VAL A 368 8.98 -17.68 18.57
CA VAL A 368 10.04 -17.95 17.58
C VAL A 368 10.78 -16.66 17.22
N TYR A 369 10.07 -15.59 16.86
CA TYR A 369 10.68 -14.33 16.46
C TYR A 369 11.51 -13.70 17.58
N TYR A 370 10.96 -13.63 18.80
CA TYR A 370 11.68 -13.04 19.92
C TYR A 370 13.01 -13.74 20.18
N PHE A 371 13.00 -15.06 20.34
CA PHE A 371 14.21 -15.82 20.66
C PHE A 371 15.18 -15.89 19.48
N LEU A 372 14.68 -16.11 18.26
CA LEU A 372 15.53 -16.22 17.07
C LEU A 372 16.21 -14.89 16.74
N PHE A 373 15.46 -13.78 16.73
CA PHE A 373 16.04 -12.46 16.44
C PHE A 373 17.06 -12.11 17.52
N ARG A 374 16.71 -12.26 18.79
CA ARG A 374 17.64 -11.98 19.90
C ARG A 374 18.91 -12.82 19.80
N PHE A 375 18.78 -14.10 19.50
CA PHE A 375 19.92 -14.99 19.32
C PHE A 375 20.83 -14.54 18.17
N ILE A 376 20.27 -14.29 16.98
CA ILE A 376 21.04 -13.89 15.80
C ILE A 376 21.71 -12.53 16.01
N ILE A 377 20.99 -11.55 16.58
CA ILE A 377 21.53 -10.22 16.87
C ILE A 377 22.77 -10.32 17.76
N LEU A 378 22.70 -11.13 18.83
CA LEU A 378 23.81 -11.28 19.76
C LEU A 378 24.93 -12.16 19.19
N LYS A 379 24.59 -13.27 18.52
CA LYS A 379 25.56 -14.24 18.00
C LYS A 379 26.44 -13.66 16.89
N PHE A 380 25.84 -12.85 16.01
CA PHE A 380 26.54 -12.21 14.88
C PHE A 380 26.88 -10.75 15.15
N ASN A 381 26.61 -10.25 16.36
CA ASN A 381 26.81 -8.86 16.76
C ASN A 381 26.25 -7.85 15.74
N LEU A 382 25.02 -8.08 15.30
CA LEU A 382 24.38 -7.23 14.30
C LEU A 382 24.16 -5.81 14.86
N LYS A 383 24.42 -4.80 14.02
CA LYS A 383 24.28 -3.37 14.34
C LYS A 383 22.82 -2.91 14.22
N THR A 384 21.89 -3.66 14.80
CA THR A 384 20.47 -3.29 14.79
C THR A 384 20.22 -1.99 15.55
N PRO A 385 19.07 -1.31 15.35
CA PRO A 385 18.77 -0.04 16.01
C PRO A 385 19.08 -0.03 17.51
N GLY A 386 19.94 0.91 17.94
CA GLY A 386 20.43 1.03 19.31
C GLY A 386 21.66 0.18 19.66
N ARG A 387 22.29 -0.47 18.67
CA ARG A 387 23.56 -1.21 18.79
C ARG A 387 24.68 -0.65 17.90
N GLU A 388 24.46 0.51 17.30
CA GLU A 388 25.46 1.21 16.49
C GLU A 388 26.64 1.68 17.36
N ASP A 389 27.84 1.75 16.78
CA ASP A 389 29.00 2.35 17.46
C ASP A 389 28.79 3.87 17.57
N ASP A 390 29.33 4.49 18.62
CA ASP A 390 28.98 5.88 18.97
C ASP A 390 29.48 6.91 17.93
N ALA A 391 30.25 6.49 16.93
CA ALA A 391 30.64 7.28 15.76
C ALA A 391 29.63 7.23 14.59
N GLU A 392 28.64 6.34 14.62
CA GLU A 392 27.62 6.13 13.59
C GLU A 392 26.22 6.57 14.10
N ASP A 393 26.14 7.70 14.80
CA ASP A 393 24.89 8.27 15.30
C ASP A 393 23.97 8.73 14.15
N SER A 394 23.13 7.81 13.66
CA SER A 394 22.31 8.08 12.48
C SER A 394 20.86 7.63 12.46
N LEU A 395 20.37 6.86 13.45
CA LEU A 395 19.07 6.19 13.28
C LEU A 395 18.06 6.38 14.42
N LEU A 396 18.37 7.14 15.47
CA LEU A 396 17.45 7.35 16.59
C LEU A 396 17.24 8.85 16.87
N PRO A 397 16.00 9.38 16.83
CA PRO A 397 15.69 10.72 17.28
C PRO A 397 15.94 10.87 18.79
N ASP A 398 16.54 11.99 19.17
CA ASP A 398 16.83 12.36 20.54
C ASP A 398 15.54 12.84 21.22
N THR A 399 15.08 12.13 22.26
CA THR A 399 13.73 12.29 22.86
C THR A 399 13.60 13.46 23.85
N ASN A 400 14.33 14.55 23.64
CA ASN A 400 14.17 15.78 24.43
C ASN A 400 13.44 16.86 23.62
N GLU A 401 12.14 16.64 23.34
CA GLU A 401 11.25 17.73 22.92
C GLU A 401 10.35 18.19 24.09
N PRO A 402 10.21 19.52 24.32
CA PRO A 402 9.21 20.07 25.22
C PRO A 402 7.80 19.99 24.60
N LYS A 403 6.78 19.77 25.45
CA LYS A 403 5.36 19.71 25.08
C LYS A 403 4.91 20.97 24.30
N PRO A 404 4.10 20.86 23.23
CA PRO A 404 3.57 22.03 22.54
C PRO A 404 2.41 22.62 23.34
N ASN A 405 2.52 23.90 23.67
CA ASN A 405 1.41 24.69 24.19
C ASN A 405 0.65 25.29 23.00
N GLU A 406 -0.65 25.06 22.94
CA GLU A 406 -1.56 25.69 21.99
C GLU A 406 -1.57 27.21 22.21
N LYS A 407 -1.31 27.96 21.14
CA LYS A 407 -2.09 29.15 20.75
C LYS A 407 -1.68 29.65 19.37
N ALA A 408 -2.68 29.80 18.51
CA ALA A 408 -2.58 30.38 17.19
C ALA A 408 -2.20 31.88 17.24
N GLY A 409 -1.39 32.31 16.27
CA GLY A 409 -1.06 33.70 15.98
C GLY A 409 -0.47 33.81 14.58
N ALA A 410 -1.04 34.70 13.78
CA ALA A 410 -0.80 34.84 12.34
C ALA A 410 0.53 35.53 11.98
N ALA A 411 1.08 35.12 10.83
CA ALA A 411 1.91 35.87 9.89
C ALA A 411 3.05 36.76 10.42
N SER A 412 4.26 36.19 10.51
CA SER A 412 5.52 36.72 9.95
C SER A 412 6.64 35.81 10.45
N ASP A 413 7.14 34.91 9.59
CA ASP A 413 8.48 34.28 9.65
C ASP A 413 8.46 32.92 8.93
N SER A 414 8.46 32.96 7.60
CA SER A 414 8.59 31.77 6.75
C SER A 414 9.89 30.98 7.04
N GLN A 415 10.92 31.66 7.54
CA GLN A 415 12.24 31.10 7.86
C GLN A 415 12.31 30.37 9.21
N PHE A 416 11.39 30.64 10.14
CA PHE A 416 11.33 30.00 11.45
C PHE A 416 10.30 28.87 11.56
N SER A 417 9.47 28.69 10.52
CA SER A 417 8.61 27.51 10.38
C SER A 417 9.45 26.22 10.34
N HIS A 418 8.89 25.12 10.82
CA HIS A 418 9.58 23.82 10.81
C HIS A 418 10.03 23.44 9.39
N ALA A 419 9.16 23.59 8.39
CA ALA A 419 9.49 23.41 6.97
C ALA A 419 10.58 24.37 6.46
N GLY A 420 10.57 25.65 6.88
CA GLY A 420 11.61 26.63 6.52
C GLY A 420 12.99 26.28 7.07
N LYS A 421 13.06 25.74 8.29
CA LYS A 421 14.29 25.22 8.87
C LYS A 421 14.77 23.97 8.14
N VAL A 422 13.87 23.04 7.80
CA VAL A 422 14.19 21.86 6.98
C VAL A 422 14.78 22.31 5.63
N LEU A 423 14.11 23.23 4.92
CA LEU A 423 14.58 23.78 3.64
C LEU A 423 15.97 24.42 3.75
N THR A 424 16.24 25.16 4.83
CA THR A 424 17.56 25.75 5.07
C THR A 424 18.64 24.68 5.19
N TYR A 425 18.40 23.61 5.95
CA TYR A 425 19.36 22.52 6.12
C TYR A 425 19.43 21.55 4.94
N LEU A 426 18.54 21.67 3.97
CA LEU A 426 18.67 21.05 2.65
C LEU A 426 19.59 21.83 1.71
N GLY A 427 20.15 22.96 2.15
CA GLY A 427 20.98 23.86 1.34
C GLY A 427 20.17 24.99 0.68
N GLY A 428 18.93 25.20 1.09
CA GLY A 428 18.04 26.24 0.55
C GLY A 428 17.33 25.84 -0.74
N SER A 429 16.38 26.68 -1.19
CA SER A 429 15.57 26.45 -2.39
C SER A 429 16.42 26.25 -3.64
N ASP A 430 17.53 26.99 -3.76
CA ASP A 430 18.43 26.91 -4.90
C ASP A 430 19.15 25.57 -5.02
N ASN A 431 19.30 24.84 -3.91
CA ASN A 431 19.91 23.52 -3.93
C ASN A 431 18.94 22.42 -4.37
N ILE A 432 17.62 22.62 -4.29
CA ILE A 432 16.62 21.60 -4.58
C ILE A 432 16.24 21.62 -6.08
N GLN A 433 16.53 20.53 -6.80
CA GLN A 433 16.07 20.32 -8.18
C GLN A 433 14.66 19.70 -8.23
N SER A 434 14.37 18.78 -7.30
CA SER A 434 13.03 18.22 -7.13
C SER A 434 12.82 17.74 -5.71
N ILE A 435 11.60 17.90 -5.23
CA ILE A 435 11.14 17.44 -3.91
C ILE A 435 9.86 16.64 -4.08
N ASP A 436 9.84 15.47 -3.47
CA ASP A 436 8.73 14.53 -3.43
C ASP A 436 8.69 13.88 -2.04
N ALA A 437 7.66 13.13 -1.72
CA ALA A 437 7.61 12.36 -0.47
C ALA A 437 7.03 10.96 -0.71
N CYS A 438 7.40 10.01 0.14
CA CYS A 438 6.55 8.87 0.48
C CYS A 438 6.11 9.00 1.93
N ILE A 439 5.22 8.12 2.38
CA ILE A 439 4.67 8.11 3.76
C ILE A 439 5.75 8.46 4.78
N THR A 440 6.90 7.79 4.76
CA THR A 440 7.94 7.99 5.78
C THR A 440 9.16 8.80 5.35
N ARG A 441 9.30 9.21 4.08
CA ARG A 441 10.52 9.86 3.60
C ARG A 441 10.26 11.02 2.66
N LEU A 442 10.89 12.15 2.95
CA LEU A 442 11.11 13.25 2.03
C LEU A 442 12.20 12.85 1.03
N ARG A 443 11.90 12.90 -0.27
CA ARG A 443 12.81 12.49 -1.35
C ARG A 443 13.20 13.71 -2.15
N LEU A 444 14.51 13.89 -2.28
CA LEU A 444 15.09 15.09 -2.86
C LEU A 444 16.06 14.70 -3.96
N VAL A 445 16.07 15.49 -5.02
CA VAL A 445 17.21 15.61 -5.92
C VAL A 445 17.77 16.99 -5.70
N VAL A 446 19.01 17.08 -5.26
CA VAL A 446 19.73 18.31 -4.97
C VAL A 446 20.89 18.53 -5.94
N LYS A 447 21.29 19.78 -6.12
CA LYS A 447 22.43 20.16 -6.97
C LYS A 447 23.76 19.77 -6.32
N ASP A 448 23.90 20.06 -5.04
CA ASP A 448 25.04 19.72 -4.20
C ASP A 448 24.55 18.95 -2.97
N ASP A 449 24.90 17.67 -2.88
CA ASP A 449 24.55 16.85 -1.73
C ASP A 449 25.36 17.26 -0.49
N LYS A 450 26.54 17.87 -0.64
CA LYS A 450 27.35 18.31 0.50
C LYS A 450 26.74 19.50 1.24
N ALA A 451 25.88 20.27 0.59
CA ALA A 451 25.14 21.36 1.22
C ALA A 451 23.99 20.87 2.13
N VAL A 452 23.65 19.58 2.07
CA VAL A 452 22.65 18.98 2.96
C VAL A 452 23.28 18.67 4.32
N ASN A 453 22.72 19.25 5.38
CA ASN A 453 23.18 19.07 6.76
C ASN A 453 22.41 17.95 7.47
N ASP A 454 22.95 16.74 7.41
CA ASP A 454 22.34 15.54 7.99
C ASP A 454 22.08 15.68 9.50
N GLN A 455 23.00 16.31 10.24
CA GLN A 455 22.89 16.46 11.69
C GLN A 455 21.75 17.41 12.07
N ALA A 456 21.65 18.55 11.39
CA ALA A 456 20.60 19.53 11.66
C ALA A 456 19.21 19.02 11.24
N LEU A 457 19.12 18.23 10.16
CA LEU A 457 17.87 17.58 9.75
C LEU A 457 17.40 16.54 10.77
N LYS A 458 18.33 15.77 11.35
CA LYS A 458 18.02 14.84 12.45
C LYS A 458 17.52 15.57 13.70
N GLN A 459 18.10 16.74 14.03
CA GLN A 459 17.61 17.59 15.13
C GLN A 459 16.20 18.14 14.89
N LEU A 460 15.78 18.25 13.63
CA LEU A 460 14.40 18.58 13.26
C LEU A 460 13.47 17.35 13.19
N GLY A 461 13.86 16.21 13.75
CA GLY A 461 13.02 15.02 13.84
C GLY A 461 13.13 14.06 12.65
N ALA A 462 14.14 14.19 11.79
CA ALA A 462 14.44 13.15 10.82
C ALA A 462 15.06 11.92 11.52
N SER A 463 14.49 10.74 11.31
CA SER A 463 15.04 9.48 11.81
C SER A 463 16.22 8.96 10.98
N GLY A 464 16.58 9.63 9.88
CA GLY A 464 17.72 9.28 9.05
C GLY A 464 17.82 10.12 7.77
N VAL A 465 19.03 10.23 7.23
CA VAL A 465 19.31 10.83 5.92
C VAL A 465 20.08 9.82 5.08
N ILE A 466 19.57 9.50 3.90
CA ILE A 466 20.13 8.48 2.99
C ILE A 466 20.60 9.17 1.71
N ARG A 467 21.85 8.92 1.32
CA ARG A 467 22.44 9.38 0.06
C ARG A 467 22.51 8.24 -0.92
N LEU A 468 21.84 8.38 -2.07
CA LEU A 468 21.75 7.34 -3.11
C LEU A 468 22.66 7.63 -4.32
N GLY A 469 23.56 8.61 -4.19
CA GLY A 469 24.44 9.07 -5.28
C GLY A 469 23.76 10.05 -6.24
N SER A 470 24.58 10.76 -7.03
CA SER A 470 24.14 11.72 -8.06
C SER A 470 23.14 12.77 -7.55
N GLY A 471 23.42 13.38 -6.39
CA GLY A 471 22.53 14.40 -5.80
C GLY A 471 21.20 13.87 -5.26
N THR A 472 20.98 12.55 -5.18
CA THR A 472 19.73 11.99 -4.66
C THR A 472 19.82 11.78 -3.14
N VAL A 473 18.99 12.49 -2.38
CA VAL A 473 18.94 12.45 -0.91
C VAL A 473 17.54 12.06 -0.45
N GLN A 474 17.43 11.23 0.59
CA GLN A 474 16.16 10.94 1.25
C GLN A 474 16.26 11.24 2.74
N VAL A 475 15.35 12.04 3.27
CA VAL A 475 15.26 12.37 4.69
C VAL A 475 14.01 11.69 5.27
N ILE A 476 14.17 10.89 6.31
CA ILE A 476 13.10 10.06 6.87
C ILE A 476 12.41 10.85 7.99
N PHE A 477 11.26 11.47 7.73
CA PHE A 477 10.49 12.20 8.76
C PHE A 477 9.27 11.41 9.28
N GLY A 478 9.16 10.12 8.95
CA GLY A 478 7.95 9.36 9.24
C GLY A 478 6.74 9.95 8.49
N THR A 479 5.53 9.68 8.98
CA THR A 479 4.23 10.05 8.36
C THR A 479 4.07 11.54 8.04
N ARG A 480 4.95 12.41 8.57
CA ARG A 480 4.97 13.86 8.31
C ARG A 480 5.65 14.24 6.99
N SER A 481 6.28 13.30 6.30
CA SER A 481 7.09 13.58 5.11
C SER A 481 6.28 14.20 3.96
N GLU A 482 5.02 13.79 3.80
CA GLU A 482 4.14 14.32 2.76
C GLU A 482 3.72 15.77 3.04
N ILE A 483 3.35 16.06 4.29
CA ILE A 483 3.01 17.40 4.75
C ILE A 483 4.24 18.33 4.62
N LEU A 484 5.41 17.86 5.05
CA LEU A 484 6.67 18.61 4.94
C LEU A 484 7.02 18.94 3.48
N LYS A 485 6.83 17.99 2.56
CA LYS A 485 7.03 18.24 1.13
C LYS A 485 6.12 19.36 0.64
N ASP A 486 4.84 19.32 0.97
CA ASP A 486 3.88 20.34 0.53
C ASP A 486 4.16 21.72 1.15
N GLU A 487 4.57 21.77 2.42
CA GLU A 487 4.97 23.01 3.10
C GLU A 487 6.26 23.60 2.50
N ILE A 488 7.28 22.78 2.25
CA ILE A 488 8.53 23.22 1.60
C ILE A 488 8.25 23.72 0.18
N GLN A 489 7.37 23.04 -0.57
CA GLN A 489 6.96 23.48 -1.91
C GLN A 489 6.25 24.84 -1.93
N ARG A 490 5.63 25.26 -0.83
CA ARG A 490 5.05 26.61 -0.71
C ARG A 490 6.08 27.68 -0.33
N LEU A 491 7.22 27.27 0.23
CA LEU A 491 8.31 28.15 0.66
C LEU A 491 9.37 28.35 -0.43
N MET A 492 9.43 27.44 -1.40
CA MET A 492 10.18 27.55 -2.65
C MET A 492 9.36 28.29 -3.69
#